data_AF-A0A2S7C294-F1
#
_entry.id   AF-A0A2S7C294-F1
#
_cell.length_a   1.000
_cell.length_b   1.000
_cell.length_c   1.000
_cell.angle_alpha   90.00
_cell.angle_beta   90.00
_cell.angle_gamma   90.00
#
_symmetry.space_group_name_H-M   'P 1'
#
loop_
_entity.id
_entity.type
_entity.pdbx_description
1 polymer ?
#
loop_
_entity_poly.entity_id
_entity_poly.type
_entity_poly.pdbx_seq_one_letter_code
_entity_poly.pdbx_strand_id
1 'polypeptide(L)'
;MHRIYRYRRGFGLLLLIAATCSAQQLRNRDYDDTPGHYGSIEWPLRRQHLLAGHYNGNIQVTVDRTDCPAATADLRLDATKGRPESRHYTLSYTCLSGKDPDSRKRTVTLRSTWWIDEIAGSCLILEREPDAARNPPLAYPLYGFRINENTHSKAVTGILLSQDGSDCQSGGASEYVDKTLKRVR
;
A
#
# COMPACT_ATOMS: atom_id res chain seq x y z
N MET A 1 18.76 -78.31 44.13
CA MET A 1 18.43 -78.28 42.68
C MET A 1 17.05 -77.68 42.50
N HIS A 2 16.91 -76.82 41.49
CA HIS A 2 15.69 -76.29 40.86
C HIS A 2 14.82 -75.20 41.55
N ARG A 3 14.61 -74.16 40.74
CA ARG A 3 13.92 -72.87 40.93
C ARG A 3 12.40 -73.02 41.03
N ILE A 4 11.76 -72.10 41.75
CA ILE A 4 10.42 -71.58 41.40
C ILE A 4 10.44 -70.05 41.44
N TYR A 5 10.04 -69.46 40.31
CA TYR A 5 9.81 -68.04 40.05
C TYR A 5 8.54 -67.53 40.77
N ARG A 6 8.57 -66.28 41.27
CA ARG A 6 7.41 -65.37 41.16
C ARG A 6 7.83 -63.92 40.94
N TYR A 7 7.42 -63.44 39.76
CA TYR A 7 7.32 -62.06 39.33
C TYR A 7 6.49 -61.21 40.29
N ARG A 8 6.88 -59.95 40.53
CA ARG A 8 5.91 -58.86 40.64
C ARG A 8 6.47 -57.57 40.05
N ARG A 9 5.78 -57.15 38.99
CA ARG A 9 5.92 -55.89 38.25
C ARG A 9 5.75 -54.70 39.18
N GLY A 10 6.61 -53.70 39.04
CA GLY A 10 6.35 -52.31 39.41
C GLY A 10 6.67 -51.45 38.19
N PHE A 11 5.62 -50.97 37.52
CA PHE A 11 5.70 -50.05 36.39
C PHE A 11 6.36 -48.74 36.83
N GLY A 12 7.57 -48.47 36.33
CA GLY A 12 8.17 -47.13 36.40
C GLY A 12 7.50 -46.24 35.37
N LEU A 13 6.70 -45.28 35.84
CA LEU A 13 6.10 -44.22 35.01
C LEU A 13 7.19 -43.21 34.66
N LEU A 14 7.70 -43.26 33.42
CA LEU A 14 8.59 -42.26 32.85
C LEU A 14 7.77 -41.01 32.48
N LEU A 15 7.85 -39.98 33.32
CA LEU A 15 7.33 -38.64 33.03
C LEU A 15 8.31 -37.93 32.07
N LEU A 16 8.01 -37.98 30.77
CA LEU A 16 8.63 -37.14 29.76
C LEU A 16 8.08 -35.72 29.92
N ILE A 17 8.87 -34.83 30.51
CA ILE A 17 8.60 -33.39 30.54
C ILE A 17 8.84 -32.88 29.11
N ALA A 18 7.77 -32.79 28.31
CA ALA A 18 7.81 -32.08 27.05
C ALA A 18 7.99 -30.59 27.37
N ALA A 19 9.22 -30.09 27.20
CA ALA A 19 9.51 -28.67 27.16
C ALA A 19 8.76 -28.07 25.96
N THR A 20 7.57 -27.52 26.20
CA THR A 20 6.88 -26.70 25.22
C THR A 20 7.67 -25.40 25.09
N CYS A 21 8.57 -25.37 24.12
CA CYS A 21 9.09 -24.12 23.57
C CYS A 21 7.88 -23.32 23.08
N SER A 22 7.38 -22.47 23.96
CA SER A 22 6.48 -21.40 23.58
C SER A 22 7.32 -20.49 22.69
N ALA A 23 7.25 -20.70 21.37
CA ALA A 23 7.68 -19.71 20.42
C ALA A 23 6.84 -18.46 20.71
N GLN A 24 7.35 -17.57 21.55
CA GLN A 24 6.88 -16.21 21.66
C GLN A 24 7.17 -15.55 20.32
N GLN A 25 6.26 -15.78 19.38
CA GLN A 25 6.12 -15.00 18.18
C GLN A 25 6.09 -13.54 18.63
N LEU A 26 7.14 -12.79 18.30
CA LEU A 26 7.19 -11.35 18.51
C LEU A 26 5.91 -10.78 17.86
N ARG A 27 4.87 -10.56 18.66
CA ARG A 27 3.69 -9.81 18.25
C ARG A 27 4.18 -8.40 17.98
N ASN A 28 4.41 -8.08 16.72
CA ASN A 28 4.66 -6.73 16.29
C ASN A 28 3.39 -5.94 16.61
N ARG A 29 3.45 -5.03 17.59
CA ARG A 29 2.32 -4.18 18.04
C ARG A 29 1.75 -3.27 16.94
N ASP A 30 2.35 -3.31 15.75
CA ASP A 30 2.04 -2.49 14.58
C ASP A 30 1.08 -3.16 13.58
N TYR A 31 0.67 -4.41 13.81
CA TYR A 31 -0.40 -5.06 13.04
C TYR A 31 -1.70 -4.99 13.84
N ASP A 32 -2.67 -4.22 13.34
CA ASP A 32 -4.07 -4.35 13.75
C ASP A 32 -4.64 -5.52 12.96
N ASP A 33 -5.07 -6.56 13.66
CA ASP A 33 -5.51 -7.82 13.08
C ASP A 33 -7.04 -7.84 13.10
N THR A 34 -7.69 -7.24 12.10
CA THR A 34 -9.13 -7.38 11.90
C THR A 34 -9.43 -8.58 11.01
N PRO A 35 -10.17 -9.59 11.50
CA PRO A 35 -10.53 -10.75 10.70
C PRO A 35 -11.70 -10.40 9.76
N GLY A 36 -11.39 -10.12 8.49
CA GLY A 36 -12.36 -9.92 7.43
C GLY A 36 -11.77 -10.30 6.08
N HIS A 37 -12.36 -11.27 5.40
CA HIS A 37 -11.92 -11.78 4.10
C HIS A 37 -12.11 -10.76 2.97
N TYR A 38 -11.16 -9.84 2.79
CA TYR A 38 -10.75 -9.24 1.52
C TYR A 38 -9.22 -9.01 1.58
N GLY A 39 -8.51 -9.37 0.52
CA GLY A 39 -7.06 -9.60 0.54
C GLY A 39 -6.19 -8.46 1.10
N SER A 40 -5.61 -8.73 2.27
CA SER A 40 -4.21 -8.47 2.68
C SER A 40 -3.60 -7.08 2.42
N ILE A 41 -3.83 -6.19 3.40
CA ILE A 41 -2.91 -5.23 4.06
C ILE A 41 -3.74 -3.96 4.33
N GLU A 42 -4.33 -3.87 5.52
CA GLU A 42 -4.80 -2.57 6.02
C GLU A 42 -3.56 -1.75 6.40
N TRP A 43 -3.31 -0.64 5.70
CA TRP A 43 -2.29 0.33 6.07
C TRP A 43 -2.77 1.02 7.34
N PRO A 44 -2.19 0.68 8.50
CA PRO A 44 -2.79 1.08 9.76
C PRO A 44 -2.66 2.59 9.91
N LEU A 45 -3.69 3.23 10.46
CA LEU A 45 -3.78 4.69 10.62
C LEU A 45 -2.49 5.27 11.25
N ARG A 46 -1.92 4.55 12.21
CA ARG A 46 -0.69 4.93 12.91
C ARG A 46 0.54 4.99 12.00
N ARG A 47 0.58 4.21 10.92
CA ARG A 47 1.69 4.17 9.97
C ARG A 47 1.46 5.07 8.75
N GLN A 48 0.23 5.50 8.43
CA GLN A 48 -0.06 6.26 7.19
C GLN A 48 0.89 7.46 6.94
N HIS A 49 1.34 8.17 7.98
CA HIS A 49 2.34 9.24 7.85
C HIS A 49 3.68 8.81 7.22
N LEU A 50 4.02 7.52 7.26
CA LEU A 50 5.23 6.93 6.66
C LEU A 50 5.16 6.87 5.13
N LEU A 51 3.97 7.02 4.55
CA LEU A 51 3.79 7.18 3.11
C LEU A 51 4.25 8.55 2.61
N ALA A 52 4.38 9.55 3.48
CA ALA A 52 4.93 10.85 3.11
C ALA A 52 6.32 10.68 2.49
N GLY A 53 6.59 11.34 1.37
CA GLY A 53 7.85 11.20 0.65
C GLY A 53 7.71 11.51 -0.83
N HIS A 54 8.79 11.24 -1.55
CA HIS A 54 8.89 11.51 -2.98
C HIS A 54 8.85 10.21 -3.77
N TYR A 55 8.06 10.18 -4.83
CA TYR A 55 7.83 9.02 -5.68
C TYR A 55 7.95 9.41 -7.15
N ASN A 56 8.53 8.54 -7.96
CA ASN A 56 8.68 8.76 -9.39
C ASN A 56 8.35 7.48 -10.18
N GLY A 57 7.74 7.65 -11.35
CA GLY A 57 7.50 6.54 -12.27
C GLY A 57 6.50 6.91 -13.35
N ASN A 58 5.74 5.92 -13.83
CA ASN A 58 4.78 6.14 -14.91
C ASN A 58 3.35 6.05 -14.37
N ILE A 59 2.46 6.87 -14.94
CA ILE A 59 1.03 6.83 -14.68
C ILE A 59 0.23 6.81 -15.98
N GLN A 60 -0.98 6.28 -15.89
CA GLN A 60 -2.04 6.58 -16.83
C GLN A 60 -2.74 7.85 -16.36
N VAL A 61 -2.87 8.84 -17.25
CA VAL A 61 -3.49 10.13 -16.90
C VAL A 61 -5.02 10.00 -16.92
N THR A 62 -5.68 10.57 -15.91
CA THR A 62 -7.15 10.55 -15.79
C THR A 62 -7.80 11.81 -16.36
N VAL A 63 -7.18 12.99 -16.22
CA VAL A 63 -7.83 14.28 -16.56
C VAL A 63 -7.94 14.49 -18.08
N ASP A 64 -6.87 14.27 -18.83
CA ASP A 64 -6.79 14.52 -20.28
C ASP A 64 -6.33 13.28 -21.06
N ARG A 65 -6.89 12.12 -20.72
CA ARG A 65 -6.44 10.80 -21.23
C ARG A 65 -6.42 10.70 -22.75
N THR A 66 -7.32 11.41 -23.45
CA THR A 66 -7.40 11.42 -24.92
C THR A 66 -6.19 12.06 -25.59
N ASP A 67 -5.60 13.06 -24.93
CA ASP A 67 -4.48 13.82 -25.46
C ASP A 67 -3.16 13.36 -24.85
N CYS A 68 -3.20 12.75 -23.66
CA CYS A 68 -2.05 12.25 -22.93
C CYS A 68 -2.43 10.93 -22.24
N PRO A 69 -2.38 9.78 -22.91
CA PRO A 69 -2.82 8.52 -22.32
C PRO A 69 -1.87 8.01 -21.22
N ALA A 70 -0.59 8.37 -21.28
CA ALA A 70 0.42 7.98 -20.31
C ALA A 70 1.46 9.10 -20.12
N ALA A 71 1.98 9.19 -18.89
CA ALA A 71 2.94 10.22 -18.51
C ALA A 71 3.99 9.66 -17.53
N THR A 72 5.17 10.28 -17.53
CA THR A 72 6.11 10.16 -16.41
C THR A 72 5.71 11.15 -15.34
N ALA A 73 5.67 10.69 -14.10
CA ALA A 73 5.12 11.41 -12.97
C ALA A 73 6.13 11.50 -11.81
N ASP A 74 5.99 12.61 -11.10
CA ASP A 74 6.71 13.00 -9.91
C ASP A 74 5.67 13.34 -8.84
N LEU A 75 5.56 12.49 -7.83
CA LEU A 75 4.56 12.61 -6.76
C LEU A 75 5.26 12.89 -5.43
N ARG A 76 4.86 13.98 -4.78
CA ARG A 76 5.21 14.26 -3.38
C ARG A 76 3.99 14.10 -2.51
N LEU A 77 4.15 13.32 -1.45
CA LEU A 77 3.16 13.14 -0.40
C LEU A 77 3.68 13.79 0.88
N ASP A 78 2.90 14.68 1.45
CA ASP A 78 3.16 15.30 2.74
C ASP A 78 2.23 14.69 3.78
N ALA A 79 2.76 14.38 4.97
CA ALA A 79 1.97 14.09 6.16
C ALA A 79 2.82 14.23 7.42
N THR A 80 2.18 14.74 8.46
CA THR A 80 2.72 14.81 9.82
C THR A 80 2.01 13.80 10.70
N LYS A 81 2.79 13.06 11.50
CA LYS A 81 2.24 12.06 12.43
C LYS A 81 1.24 12.70 13.40
N GLY A 82 0.05 12.12 13.49
CA GLY A 82 -1.01 12.61 14.37
C GLY A 82 -1.77 13.84 13.87
N ARG A 83 -1.54 14.27 12.62
CA ARG A 83 -2.19 15.44 11.99
C ARG A 83 -2.80 15.06 10.63
N PRO A 84 -3.99 14.46 10.59
CA PRO A 84 -4.63 14.04 9.34
C PRO A 84 -4.80 15.19 8.32
N GLU A 85 -5.03 16.41 8.81
CA GLU A 85 -5.19 17.63 8.01
C GLU A 85 -3.92 18.04 7.25
N SER A 86 -2.75 17.51 7.61
CA SER A 86 -1.49 17.80 6.93
C SER A 86 -1.25 16.97 5.67
N ARG A 87 -2.21 16.11 5.29
CA ARG A 87 -2.11 15.20 4.15
C ARG A 87 -2.35 15.93 2.85
N HIS A 88 -1.28 16.41 2.25
CA HIS A 88 -1.30 17.07 0.96
C HIS A 88 -0.42 16.34 -0.04
N TYR A 89 -0.71 16.51 -1.33
CA TYR A 89 0.15 16.02 -2.39
C TYR A 89 0.44 17.10 -3.43
N THR A 90 1.57 16.92 -4.11
CA THR A 90 1.85 17.56 -5.40
C THR A 90 2.20 16.47 -6.39
N LEU A 91 1.44 16.38 -7.49
CA LEU A 91 1.68 15.46 -8.59
C LEU A 91 2.03 16.28 -9.83
N SER A 92 3.27 16.18 -10.28
CA SER A 92 3.69 16.75 -11.56
C SER A 92 3.88 15.62 -12.58
N TYR A 93 3.41 15.80 -13.80
CA TYR A 93 3.62 14.80 -14.84
C TYR A 93 3.87 15.43 -16.20
N THR A 94 4.64 14.72 -17.02
CA THR A 94 4.95 15.08 -18.40
C THR A 94 4.54 13.93 -19.31
N CYS A 95 3.76 14.24 -20.34
CA CYS A 95 3.22 13.25 -21.26
C CYS A 95 4.31 12.51 -22.02
N LEU A 96 4.20 11.19 -22.10
CA LEU A 96 5.12 10.35 -22.88
C LEU A 96 4.80 10.40 -24.37
N SER A 97 3.52 10.50 -24.68
CA SER A 97 2.99 10.65 -26.03
C SER A 97 1.69 11.43 -25.95
N GLY A 98 1.39 12.17 -27.02
CA GLY A 98 0.15 12.90 -27.15
C GLY A 98 -0.12 13.30 -28.59
N LYS A 99 -1.36 13.68 -28.87
CA LYS A 99 -1.77 14.13 -30.21
C LYS A 99 -1.09 15.44 -30.60
N ASP A 100 -0.89 16.31 -29.62
CA ASP A 100 -0.10 17.53 -29.76
C ASP A 100 1.40 17.20 -29.63
N PRO A 101 2.24 17.50 -30.63
CA PRO A 101 3.69 17.29 -30.53
C PRO A 101 4.35 18.05 -29.36
N ASP A 102 3.76 19.14 -28.88
CA ASP A 102 4.26 19.91 -27.74
C ASP A 102 3.80 19.37 -26.37
N SER A 103 2.89 18.39 -26.34
CA SER A 103 2.45 17.73 -25.10
C SER A 103 3.61 17.15 -24.28
N ARG A 104 4.67 16.67 -24.95
CA ARG A 104 5.88 16.11 -24.31
C ARG A 104 6.76 17.16 -23.63
N LYS A 105 6.54 18.45 -23.90
CA LYS A 105 7.28 19.56 -23.31
C LYS A 105 6.52 20.21 -22.14
N ARG A 106 5.22 19.93 -22.02
CA ARG A 106 4.37 20.54 -21.00
C ARG A 106 4.31 19.65 -19.78
N THR A 107 4.71 20.21 -18.64
CA THR A 107 4.47 19.61 -17.34
C THR A 107 3.14 20.12 -16.79
N VAL A 108 2.28 19.20 -16.37
CA VAL A 108 1.06 19.49 -15.63
C VAL A 108 1.34 19.26 -14.15
N THR A 109 0.87 20.15 -13.28
CA THR A 109 1.01 20.02 -11.83
C THR A 109 -0.37 20.08 -11.17
N LEU A 110 -0.67 19.08 -10.35
CA LEU A 110 -1.90 18.94 -9.58
C LEU A 110 -1.56 18.98 -8.08
N ARG A 111 -2.43 19.60 -7.28
CA ARG A 111 -2.26 19.72 -5.83
C ARG A 111 -3.60 19.54 -5.15
N SER A 112 -3.65 18.69 -4.13
CA SER A 112 -4.84 18.51 -3.29
C SER A 112 -4.48 17.68 -2.05
N THR A 113 -5.47 17.05 -1.44
CA THR A 113 -5.40 16.14 -0.30
C THR A 113 -5.30 14.68 -0.73
N TRP A 114 -4.83 13.84 0.18
CA TRP A 114 -4.81 12.38 -0.01
C TRP A 114 -5.26 11.66 1.26
N TRP A 115 -5.79 10.44 1.08
CA TRP A 115 -6.23 9.59 2.18
C TRP A 115 -6.05 8.11 1.82
N ILE A 116 -6.42 7.23 2.74
CA ILE A 116 -6.37 5.77 2.54
C ILE A 116 -7.79 5.26 2.59
N ASP A 117 -8.20 4.51 1.57
CA ASP A 117 -9.52 3.89 1.57
C ASP A 117 -9.72 3.00 2.80
N GLU A 118 -10.75 3.31 3.60
CA GLU A 118 -11.06 2.62 4.85
C GLU A 118 -11.69 1.24 4.60
N ILE A 119 -12.30 1.02 3.44
CA ILE A 119 -13.01 -0.25 3.15
C ILE A 119 -12.02 -1.33 2.71
N ALA A 120 -10.95 -0.96 2.00
CA ALA A 120 -9.90 -1.89 1.56
C ALA A 120 -8.56 -1.73 2.29
N GLY A 121 -8.39 -0.65 3.06
CA GLY A 121 -7.21 -0.34 3.88
C GLY A 121 -5.89 -0.17 3.12
N SER A 122 -5.83 -0.50 1.83
CA SER A 122 -4.61 -0.74 1.07
C SER A 122 -4.40 0.24 -0.09
N CYS A 123 -5.31 1.20 -0.25
CA CYS A 123 -5.33 2.11 -1.38
C CYS A 123 -5.06 3.55 -0.94
N LEU A 124 -3.98 4.13 -1.47
CA LEU A 124 -3.74 5.56 -1.44
C LEU A 124 -4.62 6.25 -2.48
N ILE A 125 -5.47 7.17 -2.01
CA ILE A 125 -6.37 7.96 -2.84
C ILE A 125 -5.84 9.39 -2.93
N LEU A 126 -5.63 9.89 -4.15
CA LEU A 126 -5.39 11.30 -4.44
C LEU A 126 -6.69 11.96 -4.85
N GLU A 127 -7.14 12.95 -4.09
CA GLU A 127 -8.38 13.66 -4.40
C GLU A 127 -8.17 14.71 -5.46
N ARG A 128 -9.20 14.97 -6.27
CA ARG A 128 -9.19 16.14 -7.14
C ARG A 128 -9.16 17.42 -6.31
N GLU A 129 -8.50 18.46 -6.82
CA GLU A 129 -8.66 19.80 -6.28
C GLU A 129 -10.13 20.24 -6.37
N PRO A 130 -10.75 20.72 -5.29
CA PRO A 130 -12.14 21.16 -5.33
C PRO A 130 -12.36 22.23 -6.40
N ASP A 131 -13.24 21.96 -7.37
CA ASP A 131 -13.62 22.94 -8.39
C ASP A 131 -14.57 23.96 -7.77
N ALA A 132 -14.04 25.14 -7.44
CA ALA A 132 -14.80 26.25 -6.84
C ALA A 132 -15.93 26.78 -7.74
N ALA A 133 -15.91 26.47 -9.05
CA ALA A 133 -16.98 26.85 -9.96
C ALA A 133 -18.21 25.93 -9.84
N ARG A 134 -18.10 24.77 -9.15
CA ARG A 134 -19.21 23.85 -8.88
C ARG A 134 -19.70 24.02 -7.44
N ASN A 135 -21.02 24.11 -7.26
CA ASN A 135 -21.66 24.22 -5.95
C ASN A 135 -22.70 23.08 -5.76
N PRO A 136 -22.46 22.10 -4.87
CA PRO A 136 -21.26 21.96 -4.04
C PRO A 136 -20.02 21.56 -4.85
N PRO A 137 -18.80 21.84 -4.36
CA PRO A 137 -17.57 21.39 -5.00
C PRO A 137 -17.56 19.86 -5.08
N LEU A 138 -17.30 19.32 -6.28
CA LEU A 138 -17.21 17.88 -6.47
C LEU A 138 -15.81 17.39 -6.07
N ALA A 139 -15.70 16.82 -4.88
CA ALA A 139 -14.52 16.07 -4.46
C ALA A 139 -14.70 14.60 -4.89
N TYR A 140 -14.12 14.24 -6.03
CA TYR A 140 -14.03 12.85 -6.45
C TYR A 140 -12.57 12.39 -6.49
N PRO A 141 -12.30 11.13 -6.11
CA PRO A 141 -11.01 10.49 -6.28
C PRO A 141 -10.49 10.63 -7.71
N LEU A 142 -9.24 11.08 -7.84
CA LEU A 142 -8.60 11.29 -9.13
C LEU A 142 -7.70 10.11 -9.51
N TYR A 143 -6.95 9.61 -8.53
CA TYR A 143 -6.05 8.48 -8.68
C TYR A 143 -6.08 7.60 -7.43
N GLY A 144 -6.19 6.29 -7.63
CA GLY A 144 -6.02 5.27 -6.61
C GLY A 144 -4.74 4.49 -6.86
N PHE A 145 -3.96 4.26 -5.81
CA PHE A 145 -2.74 3.46 -5.85
C PHE A 145 -2.75 2.39 -4.77
N ARG A 146 -2.59 1.12 -5.17
CA ARG A 146 -2.30 0.03 -4.24
C ARG A 146 -0.91 0.21 -3.66
N ILE A 147 -0.81 0.10 -2.34
CA ILE A 147 0.46 0.25 -1.64
C ILE A 147 1.10 -1.13 -1.47
N ASN A 148 2.21 -1.35 -2.16
CA ASN A 148 2.99 -2.58 -2.07
C ASN A 148 4.27 -2.31 -1.25
N GLU A 149 4.39 -2.96 -0.10
CA GLU A 149 5.66 -3.01 0.64
C GLU A 149 6.51 -4.14 0.07
N ASN A 150 7.66 -3.82 -0.54
CA ASN A 150 8.57 -4.87 -0.97
C ASN A 150 9.25 -5.50 0.26
N THR A 151 8.68 -6.59 0.77
CA THR A 151 9.23 -7.38 1.89
C THR A 151 10.13 -8.52 1.42
N HIS A 152 10.25 -8.74 0.11
CA HIS A 152 10.99 -9.86 -0.45
C HIS A 152 12.35 -9.42 -0.97
N SER A 153 13.38 -10.08 -0.44
CA SER A 153 14.81 -9.95 -0.72
C SER A 153 15.55 -8.88 0.10
N LYS A 154 16.77 -9.23 0.52
CA LYS A 154 17.72 -8.45 1.34
C LYS A 154 18.18 -7.12 0.69
N ALA A 155 17.46 -6.61 -0.30
CA ALA A 155 17.75 -5.41 -1.05
C ALA A 155 16.58 -4.42 -0.89
N VAL A 156 16.75 -3.44 0.00
CA VAL A 156 15.97 -2.20 0.08
C VAL A 156 14.46 -2.39 0.31
N THR A 157 14.04 -2.23 1.57
CA THR A 157 12.64 -1.92 1.92
C THR A 157 12.23 -0.63 1.19
N GLY A 158 11.36 -0.76 0.18
CA GLY A 158 10.85 0.36 -0.61
C GLY A 158 9.34 0.27 -0.72
N ILE A 159 8.66 1.41 -0.55
CA ILE A 159 7.23 1.54 -0.81
C ILE A 159 7.05 1.72 -2.31
N LEU A 160 6.23 0.88 -2.92
CA LEU A 160 5.81 0.95 -4.32
C LEU A 160 4.31 1.29 -4.35
N LEU A 161 3.94 2.24 -5.20
CA LEU A 161 2.55 2.63 -5.44
C LEU A 161 2.16 2.16 -6.84
N SER A 162 1.27 1.19 -6.95
CA SER A 162 0.78 0.68 -8.23
C SER A 162 -0.59 1.29 -8.52
N GLN A 163 -0.72 2.02 -9.64
CA GLN A 163 -1.99 2.64 -10.00
C GLN A 163 -3.07 1.57 -10.17
N ASP A 164 -4.29 1.86 -9.72
CA ASP A 164 -5.43 0.96 -9.84
C ASP A 164 -6.72 1.79 -9.94
N GLY A 165 -6.91 2.50 -11.06
CA GLY A 165 -8.10 3.34 -11.26
C GLY A 165 -8.14 4.56 -10.34
N SER A 166 -9.34 5.07 -10.03
CA SER A 166 -9.56 6.18 -9.08
C SER A 166 -9.64 5.71 -7.63
N ASP A 167 -10.17 4.50 -7.42
CA ASP A 167 -10.59 3.98 -6.11
C ASP A 167 -10.04 2.58 -5.81
N CYS A 168 -8.99 2.12 -6.51
CA CYS A 168 -8.47 0.75 -6.39
C CYS A 168 -9.51 -0.36 -6.67
N GLN A 169 -10.54 -0.07 -7.47
CA GLN A 169 -11.59 -1.04 -7.83
C GLN A 169 -11.29 -1.81 -9.12
N SER A 170 -10.30 -1.39 -9.91
CA SER A 170 -9.96 -2.05 -11.17
C SER A 170 -9.25 -3.39 -10.99
N GLY A 171 -8.81 -3.74 -9.78
CA GLY A 171 -8.25 -5.06 -9.47
C GLY A 171 -6.92 -5.34 -10.18
N GLY A 172 -6.13 -4.30 -10.48
CA GLY A 172 -4.87 -4.45 -11.22
C GLY A 172 -5.09 -4.72 -12.71
N ALA A 173 -6.08 -4.04 -13.30
CA ALA A 173 -6.37 -4.15 -14.73
C ALA A 173 -5.11 -3.93 -15.58
N SER A 174 -5.05 -4.61 -16.73
CA SER A 174 -3.84 -4.74 -17.56
C SER A 174 -3.22 -3.41 -17.98
N GLU A 175 -4.04 -2.37 -18.14
CA GLU A 175 -3.64 -1.02 -18.50
C GLU A 175 -2.82 -0.30 -17.41
N TYR A 176 -2.79 -0.82 -16.18
CA TYR A 176 -2.05 -0.26 -15.05
C TYR A 176 -0.80 -1.05 -14.66
N VAL A 177 -0.52 -2.19 -15.30
CA VAL A 177 0.55 -3.12 -14.88
C VAL A 177 1.94 -2.47 -14.82
N ASP A 178 2.22 -1.53 -15.74
CA ASP A 178 3.47 -0.76 -15.79
C ASP A 178 3.36 0.63 -15.14
N LYS A 179 2.20 0.98 -14.59
CA LYS A 179 1.89 2.29 -14.01
C LYS A 179 2.18 2.28 -12.52
N THR A 180 3.48 2.33 -12.22
CA THR A 180 4.00 2.24 -10.85
C THR A 180 4.85 3.45 -10.51
N LEU A 181 4.74 3.92 -9.27
CA LEU A 181 5.58 4.96 -8.69
C LEU A 181 6.45 4.35 -7.59
N LYS A 182 7.75 4.56 -7.69
CA LYS A 182 8.76 4.07 -6.76
C LYS A 182 9.20 5.21 -5.87
N ARG A 183 9.32 4.95 -4.56
CA ARG A 183 9.87 5.93 -3.63
C ARG A 183 11.32 6.26 -3.99
N VAL A 184 11.61 7.54 -4.13
CA VAL A 184 12.96 8.08 -4.31
C VAL A 184 13.59 8.26 -2.93
N ARG A 185 14.88 7.94 -2.80
CA ARG A 185 15.65 8.07 -1.56
C ARG A 185 16.29 9.43 -1.42
#